data_AF-A0A4V3V7T0-F1
#
_entry.id   AF-A0A4V3V7T0-F1
#
_cell.length_a   1.000
_cell.length_b   1.000
_cell.length_c   1.000
_cell.angle_alpha   90.00
_cell.angle_beta   90.00
_cell.angle_gamma   90.00
#
_symmetry.space_group_name_H-M   'P 1'
#
loop_
_entity.id
_entity.type
_entity.pdbx_description
1 polymer ?
#
loop_
_entity_poly.entity_id
_entity_poly.type
_entity_poly.pdbx_seq_one_letter_code
_entity_poly.pdbx_strand_id
1 'polypeptide(L)'
;MIYETLAKYHELSKNDKNHRFKSWEHCYSFFSQNYQNLKDEKVFDHACLHLAFYLASWGMLRGSSFLLQKDYKVHSYFLRNVVMNADTLPYFDTNSPKLLDQTLVEGIDELIRDTKNAYQDNIYEINGERTIINVTDTLASKILLGVYGNVPAYDRYFKEALAMFGIRIQFNQSGLRELIDFYNHNIEEFEASKAIFSNDGIDYTPMKLIDMFFWQVGFMRDNLDKNIDELKKITEFAAEYKAVEKNEYMDNKIYQTITELKIMKKGLTDEIRRYIITILNKAHENGADYLDLRSGDIHKAMGLKDRLPSVCGAMESLGIYQYSIIKDTPSGKSSTRVVRYFLSN
;
A
#
# COMPACT_ATOMS: atom_id res chain seq x y z
N MET A 1 -13.93 12.15 6.14
CA MET A 1 -12.78 12.32 7.08
C MET A 1 -11.55 12.84 6.36
N ILE A 2 -11.31 12.34 5.15
CA ILE A 2 -10.17 12.70 4.31
C ILE A 2 -10.19 14.18 3.93
N TYR A 3 -11.35 14.72 3.51
CA TYR A 3 -11.45 16.14 3.14
C TYR A 3 -11.04 17.07 4.28
N GLU A 4 -11.58 16.87 5.50
CA GLU A 4 -11.27 17.72 6.66
C GLU A 4 -9.76 17.69 6.99
N THR A 5 -9.13 16.52 6.90
CA THR A 5 -7.71 16.35 7.16
C THR A 5 -6.85 17.02 6.08
N LEU A 6 -7.22 16.85 4.81
CA LEU A 6 -6.53 17.50 3.68
C LEU A 6 -6.69 19.02 3.70
N ALA A 7 -7.89 19.51 4.03
CA ALA A 7 -8.17 20.94 4.14
C ALA A 7 -7.27 21.60 5.19
N LYS A 8 -7.05 20.97 6.36
CA LYS A 8 -6.10 21.47 7.37
C LYS A 8 -4.68 21.66 6.82
N TYR A 9 -4.20 20.70 6.02
CA TYR A 9 -2.90 20.82 5.38
C TYR A 9 -2.90 21.95 4.34
N HIS A 10 -3.91 21.96 3.45
CA HIS A 10 -4.01 22.89 2.33
C HIS A 10 -4.16 24.35 2.79
N GLU A 11 -4.92 24.58 3.86
CA GLU A 11 -5.10 25.90 4.46
C GLU A 11 -3.78 26.54 4.91
N LEU A 12 -2.80 25.76 5.36
CA LEU A 12 -1.48 26.27 5.72
C LEU A 12 -0.76 26.87 4.50
N SER A 13 -0.80 26.20 3.34
CA SER A 13 -0.27 26.72 2.08
C SER A 13 -1.06 27.91 1.54
N LYS A 14 -2.38 27.95 1.78
CA LYS A 14 -3.25 29.02 1.30
C LYS A 14 -3.09 30.32 2.09
N ASN A 15 -2.97 30.21 3.41
CA ASN A 15 -2.91 31.36 4.31
C ASN A 15 -1.54 32.05 4.31
N ASP A 16 -0.48 31.33 3.98
CA ASP A 16 0.87 31.88 3.82
C ASP A 16 1.44 31.56 2.43
N LYS A 17 1.57 32.62 1.60
CA LYS A 17 2.07 32.53 0.23
C LYS A 17 3.53 32.05 0.14
N ASN A 18 4.28 32.09 1.23
CA ASN A 18 5.66 31.60 1.32
C ASN A 18 5.80 30.39 2.24
N HIS A 19 4.68 29.73 2.57
CA HIS A 19 4.71 28.56 3.45
C HIS A 19 5.61 27.46 2.85
N ARG A 20 6.37 26.77 3.71
CA ARG A 20 7.30 25.71 3.29
C ARG A 20 6.66 24.59 2.48
N PHE A 21 5.36 24.37 2.60
CA PHE A 21 4.62 23.35 1.83
C PHE A 21 4.63 23.63 0.32
N LYS A 22 4.73 24.91 -0.07
CA LYS A 22 4.84 25.34 -1.46
C LYS A 22 6.13 24.91 -2.14
N SER A 23 7.16 24.52 -1.37
CA SER A 23 8.39 23.96 -1.93
C SER A 23 8.15 22.70 -2.76
N TRP A 24 7.18 21.86 -2.39
CA TRP A 24 6.79 20.72 -3.21
C TRP A 24 6.11 21.19 -4.51
N GLU A 25 5.18 22.13 -4.41
CA GLU A 25 4.45 22.70 -5.55
C GLU A 25 5.43 23.24 -6.60
N HIS A 26 6.39 24.07 -6.17
CA HIS A 26 7.42 24.62 -7.05
C HIS A 26 8.34 23.55 -7.65
N CYS A 27 8.74 22.54 -6.87
CA CYS A 27 9.61 21.47 -7.36
C CYS A 27 8.88 20.62 -8.40
N TYR A 28 7.70 20.09 -8.04
CA TYR A 28 6.91 19.24 -8.92
C TYR A 28 6.49 19.97 -10.20
N SER A 29 5.99 21.22 -10.09
CA SER A 29 5.63 22.02 -11.27
C SER A 29 6.83 22.29 -12.18
N PHE A 30 8.02 22.54 -11.63
CA PHE A 30 9.21 22.72 -12.45
C PHE A 30 9.50 21.46 -13.27
N PHE A 31 9.54 20.29 -12.63
CA PHE A 31 9.83 19.03 -13.33
C PHE A 31 8.75 18.66 -14.35
N SER A 32 7.47 18.73 -13.99
CA SER A 32 6.38 18.40 -14.91
C SER A 32 6.32 19.30 -16.15
N GLN A 33 6.74 20.57 -16.02
CA GLN A 33 6.76 21.52 -17.14
C GLN A 33 8.05 21.46 -17.97
N ASN A 34 9.17 20.96 -17.41
CA ASN A 34 10.49 21.09 -18.03
C ASN A 34 11.22 19.76 -18.29
N TYR A 35 10.64 18.61 -17.97
CA TYR A 35 11.32 17.30 -18.11
C TYR A 35 11.86 17.04 -19.54
N GLN A 36 11.16 17.50 -20.58
CA GLN A 36 11.58 17.36 -21.98
C GLN A 36 12.81 18.23 -22.32
N ASN A 37 13.05 19.28 -21.54
CA ASN A 37 14.10 20.28 -21.75
C ASN A 37 15.30 20.10 -20.83
N LEU A 38 15.39 19.00 -20.07
CA LEU A 38 16.51 18.72 -19.15
C LEU A 38 17.88 18.57 -19.84
N LYS A 39 17.93 18.53 -21.18
CA LYS A 39 19.18 18.61 -21.94
C LYS A 39 19.77 20.02 -22.01
N ASP A 40 18.95 21.05 -21.79
CA ASP A 40 19.42 22.43 -21.65
C ASP A 40 20.12 22.59 -20.30
N GLU A 41 21.34 23.13 -20.30
CA GLU A 41 22.17 23.23 -19.10
C GLU A 41 21.57 24.14 -18.03
N LYS A 42 20.88 25.22 -18.41
CA LYS A 42 20.24 26.13 -17.45
C LYS A 42 19.02 25.48 -16.82
N VAL A 43 18.23 24.76 -17.62
CA VAL A 43 17.08 23.99 -17.13
C VAL A 43 17.56 22.88 -16.18
N PHE A 44 18.62 22.17 -16.54
CA PHE A 44 19.22 21.13 -15.71
C PHE A 44 19.77 21.66 -14.38
N ASP A 45 20.47 22.79 -14.38
CA ASP A 45 20.99 23.42 -13.16
C ASP A 45 19.84 23.90 -12.25
N HIS A 46 18.79 24.50 -12.82
CA HIS A 46 17.58 24.86 -12.08
C HIS A 46 16.83 23.65 -11.53
N ALA A 47 16.79 22.53 -12.25
CA ALA A 47 16.20 21.29 -11.75
C ALA A 47 16.90 20.82 -10.46
N CYS A 48 18.25 20.89 -10.44
CA CYS A 48 19.03 20.57 -9.24
C CYS A 48 18.67 21.53 -8.08
N LEU A 49 18.51 22.82 -8.36
CA LEU A 49 18.17 23.84 -7.37
C LEU A 49 16.76 23.64 -6.78
N HIS A 50 15.76 23.36 -7.63
CA HIS A 50 14.39 23.08 -7.21
C HIS A 50 14.32 21.86 -6.29
N LEU A 51 15.00 20.77 -6.68
CA LEU A 51 15.07 19.56 -5.86
C LEU A 51 15.79 19.83 -4.53
N ALA A 52 16.93 20.55 -4.55
CA ALA A 52 17.67 20.90 -3.33
C ALA A 52 16.81 21.71 -2.36
N PHE A 53 16.11 22.75 -2.84
CA PHE A 53 15.31 23.61 -1.98
C PHE A 53 14.09 22.90 -1.40
N TYR A 54 13.43 22.04 -2.18
CA TYR A 54 12.38 21.16 -1.69
C TYR A 54 12.89 20.24 -0.57
N LEU A 55 13.99 19.53 -0.81
CA LEU A 55 14.56 18.62 0.20
C LEU A 55 15.02 19.37 1.46
N ALA A 56 15.60 20.57 1.32
CA ALA A 56 15.97 21.43 2.44
C ALA A 56 14.74 21.85 3.25
N SER A 57 13.70 22.33 2.57
CA SER A 57 12.41 22.74 3.17
C SER A 57 11.73 21.61 3.94
N TRP A 58 12.05 20.36 3.61
CA TRP A 58 11.55 19.16 4.30
C TRP A 58 12.58 18.45 5.17
N GLY A 59 13.67 19.16 5.51
CA GLY A 59 14.62 18.80 6.55
C GLY A 59 15.64 17.73 6.17
N MET A 60 15.90 17.51 4.88
CA MET A 60 16.89 16.55 4.40
C MET A 60 18.32 17.09 4.40
N LEU A 61 18.52 18.41 4.48
CA LEU A 61 19.83 19.07 4.59
C LEU A 61 20.11 19.46 6.06
N ARG A 62 20.11 18.46 6.96
CA ARG A 62 20.41 18.63 8.39
C ARG A 62 21.58 17.74 8.81
N GLY A 63 22.11 17.95 10.01
CA GLY A 63 23.35 17.32 10.52
C GLY A 63 23.50 15.82 10.33
N SER A 64 22.39 15.07 10.33
CA SER A 64 22.38 13.61 10.17
C SER A 64 22.37 13.11 8.72
N SER A 65 22.35 14.00 7.73
CA SER A 65 22.32 13.66 6.30
C SER A 65 23.61 14.04 5.61
N PHE A 66 24.10 13.16 4.72
CA PHE A 66 25.26 13.47 3.88
C PHE A 66 25.05 14.71 2.99
N LEU A 67 23.78 15.02 2.66
CA LEU A 67 23.43 16.18 1.83
C LEU A 67 23.82 17.51 2.46
N LEU A 68 23.95 17.60 3.80
CA LEU A 68 24.39 18.83 4.45
C LEU A 68 25.80 19.26 3.98
N GLN A 69 26.64 18.30 3.58
CA GLN A 69 28.02 18.53 3.17
C GLN A 69 28.17 18.60 1.64
N LYS A 70 27.08 18.83 0.92
CA LYS A 70 27.03 18.85 -0.53
C LYS A 70 26.27 20.07 -1.01
N ASP A 71 26.72 20.68 -2.10
CA ASP A 71 25.96 21.73 -2.76
C ASP A 71 24.79 21.14 -3.58
N TYR A 72 23.93 22.01 -4.11
CA TYR A 72 22.73 21.64 -4.84
C TYR A 72 23.00 20.79 -6.09
N LYS A 73 24.20 20.85 -6.69
CA LYS A 73 24.58 20.06 -7.88
C LYS A 73 24.80 18.59 -7.57
N VAL A 74 24.82 18.18 -6.29
CA VAL A 74 24.81 16.76 -5.92
C VAL A 74 23.62 16.00 -6.52
N HIS A 75 22.51 16.69 -6.78
CA HIS A 75 21.32 16.11 -7.39
C HIS A 75 21.50 15.79 -8.88
N SER A 76 22.56 16.29 -9.52
CA SER A 76 22.86 15.99 -10.91
C SER A 76 23.04 14.50 -11.17
N TYR A 77 23.50 13.73 -10.18
CA TYR A 77 23.60 12.27 -10.30
C TYR A 77 22.24 11.63 -10.53
N PHE A 78 21.24 11.97 -9.71
CA PHE A 78 19.88 11.48 -9.87
C PHE A 78 19.26 11.94 -11.19
N LEU A 79 19.43 13.22 -11.55
CA LEU A 79 18.87 13.73 -12.79
C LEU A 79 19.45 13.05 -14.03
N ARG A 80 20.78 12.86 -14.09
CA ARG A 80 21.44 12.21 -15.23
C ARG A 80 21.16 10.71 -15.30
N ASN A 81 21.23 10.02 -14.17
CA ASN A 81 21.20 8.56 -14.15
C ASN A 81 19.77 8.00 -14.11
N VAL A 82 18.78 8.78 -13.68
CA VAL A 82 17.39 8.34 -13.53
C VAL A 82 16.45 9.21 -14.37
N VAL A 83 16.36 10.51 -14.08
CA VAL A 83 15.30 11.37 -14.66
C VAL A 83 15.42 11.55 -16.18
N MET A 84 16.64 11.58 -16.70
CA MET A 84 16.89 11.70 -18.13
C MET A 84 16.74 10.38 -18.90
N ASN A 85 16.47 9.25 -18.21
CA ASN A 85 16.19 7.98 -18.87
C ASN A 85 14.77 7.98 -19.46
N ALA A 86 14.66 7.57 -20.72
CA ALA A 86 13.39 7.43 -21.45
C ALA A 86 12.37 6.55 -20.72
N ASP A 87 12.83 5.52 -20.01
CA ASP A 87 11.97 4.59 -19.26
C ASP A 87 11.23 5.28 -18.10
N THR A 88 11.68 6.47 -17.68
CA THR A 88 11.06 7.25 -16.60
C THR A 88 10.11 8.34 -17.09
N LEU A 89 10.05 8.59 -18.40
CA LEU A 89 9.14 9.57 -18.99
C LEU A 89 7.65 9.31 -18.68
N PRO A 90 7.17 8.05 -18.63
CA PRO A 90 5.77 7.78 -18.26
C PRO A 90 5.37 8.32 -16.88
N TYR A 91 6.31 8.50 -15.94
CA TYR A 91 6.00 9.07 -14.63
C TYR A 91 5.68 10.58 -14.67
N PHE A 92 5.97 11.26 -15.79
CA PHE A 92 5.55 12.65 -16.02
C PHE A 92 4.20 12.75 -16.74
N ASP A 93 3.60 11.63 -17.16
CA ASP A 93 2.26 11.65 -17.73
C ASP A 93 1.22 11.82 -16.61
N THR A 94 0.66 13.03 -16.54
CA THR A 94 -0.30 13.42 -15.49
C THR A 94 -1.73 13.00 -15.80
N ASN A 95 -1.98 12.25 -16.88
CA ASN A 95 -3.29 11.67 -17.16
C ASN A 95 -3.59 10.53 -16.18
N SER A 96 -3.80 10.87 -14.90
CA SER A 96 -4.28 9.91 -13.93
C SER A 96 -5.77 9.63 -14.20
N PRO A 97 -6.16 8.37 -14.49
CA PRO A 97 -7.56 8.00 -14.44
C PRO A 97 -8.10 8.26 -13.03
N LYS A 98 -9.40 8.55 -12.91
CA LYS A 98 -10.04 8.76 -11.60
C LYS A 98 -9.80 7.56 -10.67
N LEU A 99 -9.95 6.35 -11.21
CA LEU A 99 -9.62 5.10 -10.53
C LEU A 99 -8.19 4.71 -10.87
N LEU A 100 -7.36 4.50 -9.85
CA LEU A 100 -5.97 4.13 -10.01
C LEU A 100 -5.82 2.64 -10.31
N ASP A 101 -5.00 2.31 -11.29
CA ASP A 101 -4.68 0.93 -11.66
C ASP A 101 -3.39 0.48 -10.96
N GLN A 102 -3.33 -0.79 -10.55
CA GLN A 102 -2.18 -1.38 -9.86
C GLN A 102 -0.92 -1.45 -10.75
N THR A 103 -1.07 -1.33 -12.08
CA THR A 103 0.04 -1.20 -13.04
C THR A 103 0.83 0.10 -12.86
N LEU A 104 0.25 1.14 -12.24
CA LEU A 104 0.93 2.42 -12.00
C LEU A 104 2.18 2.30 -11.11
N VAL A 105 2.28 1.22 -10.32
CA VAL A 105 3.42 0.95 -9.43
C VAL A 105 4.27 -0.23 -9.91
N GLU A 106 3.99 -0.79 -11.09
CA GLU A 106 4.86 -1.82 -11.67
C GLU A 106 6.25 -1.25 -11.98
N GLY A 107 7.29 -1.96 -11.54
CA GLY A 107 8.68 -1.52 -11.73
C GLY A 107 9.15 -0.44 -10.75
N ILE A 108 8.30 -0.02 -9.80
CA ILE A 108 8.68 1.02 -8.83
C ILE A 108 9.86 0.62 -7.94
N ASP A 109 10.03 -0.68 -7.64
CA ASP A 109 11.17 -1.17 -6.87
C ASP A 109 12.50 -0.92 -7.60
N GLU A 110 12.50 -0.94 -8.93
CA GLU A 110 13.65 -0.60 -9.75
C GLU A 110 13.93 0.89 -9.70
N LEU A 111 12.90 1.73 -9.85
CA LEU A 111 13.03 3.18 -9.72
C LEU A 111 13.57 3.58 -8.33
N ILE A 112 13.09 2.94 -7.26
CA ILE A 112 13.57 3.16 -5.89
C ILE A 112 15.04 2.79 -5.78
N ARG A 113 15.42 1.62 -6.28
CA ARG A 113 16.82 1.14 -6.28
C ARG A 113 17.71 2.10 -7.06
N ASP A 114 17.32 2.49 -8.26
CA ASP A 114 18.12 3.34 -9.14
C ASP A 114 18.24 4.76 -8.57
N THR A 115 17.20 5.26 -7.89
CA THR A 115 17.25 6.51 -7.12
C THR A 115 18.30 6.46 -6.02
N LYS A 116 18.38 5.36 -5.27
CA LYS A 116 19.37 5.19 -4.19
C LYS A 116 20.78 5.08 -4.78
N ASN A 117 20.94 4.21 -5.77
CA ASN A 117 22.22 3.95 -6.45
C ASN A 117 22.78 5.22 -7.10
N ALA A 118 21.94 6.10 -7.65
CA ALA A 118 22.38 7.34 -8.25
C ALA A 118 23.27 8.19 -7.32
N TYR A 119 23.00 8.19 -6.01
CA TYR A 119 23.87 8.87 -5.06
C TYR A 119 24.97 7.96 -4.52
N GLN A 120 24.64 6.71 -4.16
CA GLN A 120 25.59 5.78 -3.53
C GLN A 120 26.78 5.45 -4.44
N ASP A 121 26.55 5.36 -5.74
CA ASP A 121 27.56 5.03 -6.75
C ASP A 121 28.38 6.26 -7.20
N ASN A 122 28.06 7.45 -6.70
CA ASN A 122 28.70 8.69 -7.14
C ASN A 122 29.27 9.53 -5.99
N ILE A 123 29.01 9.14 -4.74
CA ILE A 123 29.49 9.87 -3.54
C ILE A 123 30.34 8.93 -2.70
N TYR A 124 31.66 9.12 -2.79
CA TYR A 124 32.65 8.30 -2.10
C TYR A 124 33.32 9.01 -0.92
N GLU A 125 33.07 10.31 -0.75
CA GLU A 125 33.73 11.15 0.24
C GLU A 125 32.76 12.19 0.80
N ILE A 126 32.84 12.44 2.12
CA ILE A 126 32.15 13.50 2.83
C ILE A 126 33.21 14.25 3.65
N ASN A 127 33.34 15.57 3.44
CA ASN A 127 34.30 16.41 4.18
C ASN A 127 35.74 15.88 4.22
N GLY A 128 36.26 15.36 3.10
CA GLY A 128 37.62 14.81 3.05
C GLY A 128 37.73 13.36 3.54
N GLU A 129 36.65 12.75 4.04
CA GLU A 129 36.65 11.39 4.57
C GLU A 129 35.93 10.41 3.65
N ARG A 130 36.64 9.33 3.26
CA ARG A 130 36.06 8.25 2.46
C ARG A 130 34.89 7.62 3.20
N THR A 131 33.70 7.75 2.65
CA THR A 131 32.45 7.35 3.30
C THR A 131 31.55 6.59 2.35
N ILE A 132 31.03 5.45 2.79
CA ILE A 132 29.93 4.75 2.11
C ILE A 132 28.64 5.38 2.59
N ILE A 133 27.93 6.08 1.70
CA ILE A 133 26.67 6.70 2.06
C ILE A 133 25.51 5.70 1.99
N ASN A 134 24.47 5.95 2.78
CA ASN A 134 23.22 5.23 2.72
C ASN A 134 22.08 6.20 2.37
N VAL A 135 21.38 5.94 1.27
CA VAL A 135 20.18 6.69 0.90
C VAL A 135 18.97 6.01 1.53
N THR A 136 18.47 6.61 2.61
CA THR A 136 17.30 6.12 3.33
C THR A 136 16.03 6.12 2.46
N ASP A 137 15.06 5.27 2.78
CA ASP A 137 13.73 5.29 2.14
C ASP A 137 13.10 6.68 2.20
N THR A 138 13.21 7.37 3.34
CA THR A 138 12.69 8.72 3.51
C THR A 138 13.29 9.71 2.52
N LEU A 139 14.60 9.61 2.25
CA LEU A 139 15.26 10.48 1.27
C LEU A 139 14.85 10.10 -0.16
N ALA A 140 14.92 8.81 -0.50
CA ALA A 140 14.56 8.32 -1.83
C ALA A 140 13.10 8.65 -2.18
N SER A 141 12.17 8.38 -1.26
CA SER A 141 10.75 8.68 -1.46
C SER A 141 10.47 10.17 -1.59
N LYS A 142 11.19 11.03 -0.85
CA LYS A 142 11.06 12.50 -0.99
C LYS A 142 11.56 12.96 -2.36
N ILE A 143 12.72 12.46 -2.81
CA ILE A 143 13.23 12.76 -4.16
C ILE A 143 12.17 12.40 -5.21
N LEU A 144 11.61 11.20 -5.15
CA LEU A 144 10.58 10.75 -6.09
C LEU A 144 9.27 11.55 -5.99
N LEU A 145 8.80 11.85 -4.77
CA LEU A 145 7.64 12.72 -4.56
C LEU A 145 7.84 14.12 -5.15
N GLY A 146 9.02 14.71 -4.98
CA GLY A 146 9.33 16.05 -5.48
C GLY A 146 9.49 16.13 -7.00
N VAL A 147 10.01 15.07 -7.63
CA VAL A 147 10.25 15.05 -9.08
C VAL A 147 9.04 14.54 -9.86
N TYR A 148 8.49 13.38 -9.47
CA TYR A 148 7.43 12.70 -10.22
C TYR A 148 6.07 12.79 -9.54
N GLY A 149 6.00 13.06 -8.24
CA GLY A 149 4.74 13.00 -7.51
C GLY A 149 4.07 11.62 -7.51
N ASN A 150 4.82 10.55 -7.81
CA ASN A 150 4.32 9.19 -8.04
C ASN A 150 4.37 8.28 -6.80
N VAL A 151 4.96 8.76 -5.69
CA VAL A 151 5.01 8.06 -4.39
C VAL A 151 4.93 9.09 -3.26
N PRO A 152 4.39 8.75 -2.08
CA PRO A 152 4.44 9.62 -0.90
C PRO A 152 5.82 9.72 -0.26
N ALA A 153 6.02 10.67 0.66
CA ALA A 153 7.21 10.73 1.48
C ALA A 153 7.11 9.76 2.67
N TYR A 154 7.88 8.67 2.64
CA TYR A 154 7.98 7.65 3.69
C TYR A 154 8.82 8.14 4.89
N ASP A 155 8.48 9.30 5.44
CA ASP A 155 9.02 9.79 6.72
C ASP A 155 8.30 9.20 7.93
N ARG A 156 8.69 9.62 9.15
CA ARG A 156 8.15 9.05 10.39
C ARG A 156 6.65 9.28 10.52
N TYR A 157 6.14 10.46 10.14
CA TYR A 157 4.73 10.80 10.35
C TYR A 157 3.86 9.99 9.40
N PHE A 158 4.27 9.89 8.14
CA PHE A 158 3.59 9.04 7.16
C PHE A 158 3.55 7.58 7.61
N LYS A 159 4.70 7.00 7.99
CA LYS A 159 4.77 5.59 8.43
C LYS A 159 3.97 5.30 9.69
N GLU A 160 3.99 6.21 10.66
CA GLU A 160 3.19 6.07 11.89
C GLU A 160 1.69 6.10 11.61
N ALA A 161 1.26 6.93 10.67
CA ALA A 161 -0.13 6.97 10.25
C ALA A 161 -0.53 5.72 9.46
N LEU A 162 0.30 5.21 8.54
CA LEU A 162 0.04 3.94 7.87
C LEU A 162 -0.15 2.78 8.85
N ALA A 163 0.72 2.70 9.87
CA ALA A 163 0.61 1.68 10.92
C ALA A 163 -0.73 1.79 11.68
N MET A 164 -1.24 3.00 11.91
CA MET A 164 -2.56 3.20 12.52
C MET A 164 -3.69 2.63 11.65
N PHE A 165 -3.57 2.76 10.33
CA PHE A 165 -4.55 2.26 9.36
C PHE A 165 -4.35 0.78 8.99
N GLY A 166 -3.32 0.12 9.53
CA GLY A 166 -3.02 -1.28 9.19
C GLY A 166 -2.45 -1.45 7.78
N ILE A 167 -1.99 -0.37 7.15
CA ILE A 167 -1.36 -0.37 5.83
C ILE A 167 0.14 -0.64 6.00
N ARG A 168 0.74 -1.35 5.06
CA ARG A 168 2.19 -1.66 5.04
C ARG A 168 3.04 -0.39 5.08
N ILE A 169 3.99 -0.37 6.01
CA ILE A 169 4.93 0.75 6.21
C ILE A 169 6.18 0.68 5.32
N GLN A 170 6.36 -0.42 4.58
CA GLN A 170 7.53 -0.65 3.74
C GLN A 170 7.42 0.14 2.44
N PHE A 171 8.50 0.84 2.08
CA PHE A 171 8.56 1.57 0.82
C PHE A 171 9.00 0.63 -0.32
N ASN A 172 8.01 -0.02 -0.93
CA ASN A 172 8.18 -0.93 -2.06
C ASN A 172 6.87 -1.04 -2.84
N GLN A 173 6.90 -1.78 -3.95
CA GLN A 173 5.73 -2.02 -4.79
C GLN A 173 4.52 -2.50 -3.99
N SER A 174 4.67 -3.51 -3.13
CA SER A 174 3.55 -4.06 -2.34
C SER A 174 2.90 -3.04 -1.40
N GLY A 175 3.69 -2.17 -0.77
CA GLY A 175 3.15 -1.11 0.09
C GLY A 175 2.42 -0.05 -0.71
N LEU A 176 2.94 0.32 -1.89
CA LEU A 176 2.28 1.28 -2.77
C LEU A 176 0.97 0.75 -3.37
N ARG A 177 0.85 -0.58 -3.57
CA ARG A 177 -0.42 -1.21 -3.97
C ARG A 177 -1.53 -0.98 -2.95
N GLU A 178 -1.24 -1.14 -1.66
CA GLU A 178 -2.22 -0.89 -0.60
C GLU A 178 -2.60 0.61 -0.50
N LEU A 179 -1.70 1.53 -0.89
CA LEU A 179 -2.05 2.95 -0.99
C LEU A 179 -2.98 3.24 -2.17
N ILE A 180 -2.80 2.54 -3.30
CA ILE A 180 -3.76 2.58 -4.42
C ILE A 180 -5.13 2.09 -3.96
N ASP A 181 -5.18 0.98 -3.22
CA ASP A 181 -6.43 0.44 -2.69
C ASP A 181 -7.09 1.43 -1.72
N PHE A 182 -6.32 2.02 -0.80
CA PHE A 182 -6.80 3.07 0.10
C PHE A 182 -7.35 4.30 -0.66
N TYR A 183 -6.66 4.76 -1.71
CA TYR A 183 -7.13 5.88 -2.53
C TYR A 183 -8.43 5.55 -3.23
N ASN A 184 -8.50 4.38 -3.89
CA ASN A 184 -9.66 3.93 -4.65
C ASN A 184 -10.88 3.70 -3.74
N HIS A 185 -10.68 3.13 -2.54
CA HIS A 185 -11.73 2.96 -1.55
C HIS A 185 -12.34 4.30 -1.10
N ASN A 186 -11.54 5.37 -1.14
CA ASN A 186 -11.94 6.72 -0.71
C ASN A 186 -11.94 7.74 -1.85
N ILE A 187 -12.11 7.28 -3.09
CA ILE A 187 -11.94 8.07 -4.31
C ILE A 187 -12.82 9.34 -4.33
N GLU A 188 -14.05 9.25 -3.81
CA GLU A 188 -14.98 10.38 -3.80
C GLU A 188 -14.45 11.55 -2.96
N GLU A 189 -13.91 11.27 -1.75
CA GLU A 189 -13.34 12.31 -0.89
C GLU A 189 -12.05 12.89 -1.48
N PHE A 190 -11.18 12.05 -2.07
CA PHE A 190 -9.92 12.50 -2.67
C PHE A 190 -10.15 13.35 -3.93
N GLU A 191 -10.99 12.90 -4.86
CA GLU A 191 -11.28 13.62 -6.10
C GLU A 191 -12.04 14.93 -5.83
N ALA A 192 -12.95 14.95 -4.84
CA ALA A 192 -13.60 16.18 -4.40
C ALA A 192 -12.59 17.18 -3.83
N SER A 193 -11.67 16.70 -2.97
CA SER A 193 -10.60 17.54 -2.40
C SER A 193 -9.70 18.09 -3.50
N LYS A 194 -9.27 17.23 -4.44
CA LYS A 194 -8.47 17.60 -5.61
C LYS A 194 -9.14 18.72 -6.41
N ALA A 195 -10.41 18.55 -6.77
CA ALA A 195 -11.15 19.54 -7.55
C ALA A 195 -11.24 20.91 -6.84
N ILE A 196 -11.40 20.93 -5.52
CA ILE A 196 -11.41 22.17 -4.73
C ILE A 196 -10.04 22.84 -4.75
N PHE A 197 -8.97 22.07 -4.52
CA PHE A 197 -7.61 22.60 -4.42
C PHE A 197 -7.06 23.06 -5.78
N SER A 198 -7.49 22.44 -6.89
CA SER A 198 -7.10 22.87 -8.24
C SER A 198 -7.56 24.30 -8.56
N ASN A 199 -8.61 24.80 -7.92
CA ASN A 199 -9.02 26.22 -8.06
C ASN A 199 -7.98 27.20 -7.50
N ASP A 200 -7.13 26.74 -6.59
CA ASP A 200 -6.02 27.52 -6.03
C ASP A 200 -4.74 27.41 -6.92
N GLY A 201 -4.86 26.80 -8.11
CA GLY A 201 -3.85 26.79 -9.18
C GLY A 201 -2.89 25.61 -9.18
N ILE A 202 -3.20 24.53 -8.45
CA ILE A 202 -2.28 23.41 -8.24
C ILE A 202 -3.01 22.08 -8.41
N ASP A 203 -2.54 21.28 -9.36
CA ASP A 203 -3.06 19.94 -9.58
C ASP A 203 -2.26 18.91 -8.78
N TYR A 204 -2.79 18.54 -7.61
CA TYR A 204 -2.16 17.55 -6.74
C TYR A 204 -2.31 16.14 -7.34
N THR A 205 -1.20 15.39 -7.40
CA THR A 205 -1.25 13.98 -7.79
C THR A 205 -1.96 13.14 -6.72
N PRO A 206 -2.54 11.99 -7.07
CA PRO A 206 -3.14 11.07 -6.10
C PRO A 206 -2.18 10.72 -4.95
N MET A 207 -0.92 10.41 -5.26
CA MET A 207 0.09 10.06 -4.26
C MET A 207 0.49 11.26 -3.40
N LYS A 208 0.42 12.50 -3.92
CA LYS A 208 0.60 13.70 -3.09
C LYS A 208 -0.58 13.94 -2.14
N LEU A 209 -1.81 13.64 -2.54
CA LEU A 209 -2.96 13.72 -1.64
C LEU A 209 -2.86 12.68 -0.51
N ILE A 210 -2.45 11.45 -0.84
CA ILE A 210 -2.17 10.40 0.15
C ILE A 210 -1.06 10.86 1.13
N ASP A 211 0.03 11.43 0.60
CA ASP A 211 1.10 12.03 1.38
C ASP A 211 0.57 13.10 2.34
N MET A 212 -0.19 14.07 1.85
CA MET A 212 -0.78 15.14 2.66
C MET A 212 -1.67 14.58 3.78
N PHE A 213 -2.55 13.62 3.46
CA PHE A 213 -3.46 13.02 4.42
C PHE A 213 -2.70 12.32 5.55
N PHE A 214 -1.87 11.32 5.22
CA PHE A 214 -1.18 10.52 6.25
C PHE A 214 -0.10 11.32 6.99
N TRP A 215 0.57 12.27 6.31
CA TRP A 215 1.49 13.18 6.99
C TRP A 215 0.75 14.03 8.02
N GLN A 216 -0.42 14.58 7.68
CA GLN A 216 -1.21 15.39 8.61
C GLN A 216 -1.71 14.55 9.80
N VAL A 217 -2.14 13.30 9.57
CA VAL A 217 -2.50 12.36 10.65
C VAL A 217 -1.32 12.13 11.59
N GLY A 218 -0.13 11.79 11.06
CA GLY A 218 1.07 11.56 11.86
C GLY A 218 1.52 12.82 12.61
N PHE A 219 1.44 13.98 11.98
CA PHE A 219 1.74 15.27 12.61
C PHE A 219 0.79 15.58 13.77
N MET A 220 -0.52 15.35 13.60
CA MET A 220 -1.50 15.55 14.66
C MET A 220 -1.23 14.63 15.85
N ARG A 221 -0.81 13.37 15.59
CA ARG A 221 -0.46 12.40 16.63
C ARG A 221 0.74 12.86 17.48
N ASP A 222 1.75 13.44 16.84
CA ASP A 222 2.92 14.02 17.54
C ASP A 222 2.54 15.29 18.33
N ASN A 223 1.37 15.87 18.06
CA ASN A 223 0.80 17.05 18.73
C ASN A 223 -0.54 16.71 19.39
N LEU A 224 -0.61 15.57 20.09
CA LEU A 224 -1.84 14.98 20.62
C LEU A 224 -2.73 15.98 21.36
N ASP A 225 -2.17 16.74 22.30
CA ASP A 225 -2.92 17.65 23.19
C ASP A 225 -3.80 18.67 22.44
N LYS A 226 -3.41 19.03 21.20
CA LYS A 226 -4.12 20.00 20.37
C LYS A 226 -5.12 19.37 19.40
N ASN A 227 -5.11 18.04 19.26
CA ASN A 227 -5.82 17.31 18.20
C ASN A 227 -6.57 16.07 18.71
N ILE A 228 -6.87 16.00 20.02
CA ILE A 228 -7.47 14.80 20.64
C ILE A 228 -8.78 14.39 19.95
N ASP A 229 -9.67 15.35 19.70
CA ASP A 229 -11.01 15.03 19.19
C ASP A 229 -10.98 14.63 17.72
N GLU A 230 -10.12 15.25 16.90
CA GLU A 230 -9.91 14.80 15.53
C GLU A 230 -9.21 13.44 15.47
N LEU A 231 -8.21 13.19 16.32
CA LEU A 231 -7.54 11.90 16.35
C LEU A 231 -8.47 10.77 16.79
N LYS A 232 -9.46 11.02 17.66
CA LYS A 232 -10.50 10.01 17.97
C LYS A 232 -11.27 9.63 16.71
N LYS A 233 -11.78 10.61 15.96
CA LYS A 233 -12.53 10.35 14.72
C LYS A 233 -11.66 9.66 13.65
N ILE A 234 -10.39 10.04 13.53
CA ILE A 234 -9.43 9.39 12.62
C ILE A 234 -9.17 7.94 13.06
N THR A 235 -9.10 7.68 14.37
CA THR A 235 -8.91 6.33 14.90
C THR A 235 -10.12 5.45 14.62
N GLU A 236 -11.34 5.99 14.74
CA GLU A 236 -12.58 5.32 14.36
C GLU A 236 -12.59 5.01 12.85
N PHE A 237 -12.31 6.00 12.01
CA PHE A 237 -12.20 5.84 10.56
C PHE A 237 -11.14 4.78 10.17
N ALA A 238 -9.98 4.79 10.82
CA ALA A 238 -8.95 3.78 10.60
C ALA A 238 -9.41 2.37 11.03
N ALA A 239 -10.19 2.26 12.11
CA ALA A 239 -10.75 0.98 12.56
C ALA A 239 -11.80 0.43 11.58
N GLU A 240 -12.65 1.29 11.04
CA GLU A 240 -13.63 0.94 10.00
C GLU A 240 -12.93 0.46 8.73
N TYR A 241 -11.95 1.21 8.23
CA TYR A 241 -11.16 0.82 7.06
C TYR A 241 -10.52 -0.57 7.24
N LYS A 242 -9.88 -0.82 8.40
CA LYS A 242 -9.29 -2.14 8.71
C LYS A 242 -10.32 -3.27 8.74
N ALA A 243 -11.53 -3.00 9.21
CA ALA A 243 -12.59 -4.01 9.26
C ALA A 243 -13.07 -4.37 7.85
N VAL A 244 -13.22 -3.38 6.98
CA VAL A 244 -13.62 -3.58 5.58
C VAL A 244 -12.55 -4.36 4.81
N GLU A 245 -11.28 -3.93 4.88
CA GLU A 245 -10.15 -4.62 4.24
C GLU A 245 -10.03 -6.08 4.68
N LYS A 246 -10.23 -6.35 5.99
CA LYS A 246 -10.22 -7.72 6.51
C LYS A 246 -11.34 -8.57 5.92
N ASN A 247 -12.55 -8.01 5.76
CA ASN A 247 -13.68 -8.72 5.18
C ASN A 247 -13.47 -8.97 3.68
N GLU A 248 -13.03 -7.96 2.92
CA GLU A 248 -12.74 -8.08 1.49
C GLU A 248 -11.61 -9.09 1.21
N TYR A 249 -10.56 -9.11 2.04
CA TYR A 249 -9.50 -10.11 1.96
C TYR A 249 -10.05 -11.53 2.17
N MET A 250 -10.93 -11.72 3.15
CA MET A 250 -11.55 -13.02 3.41
C MET A 250 -12.46 -13.46 2.26
N ASP A 251 -13.29 -12.56 1.73
CA ASP A 251 -14.17 -12.84 0.60
C ASP A 251 -13.38 -13.17 -0.67
N ASN A 252 -12.33 -12.41 -0.99
CA ASN A 252 -11.47 -12.67 -2.14
C ASN A 252 -10.71 -14.00 -2.01
N LYS A 253 -10.24 -14.35 -0.82
CA LYS A 253 -9.59 -15.64 -0.55
C LYS A 253 -10.55 -16.81 -0.70
N ILE A 254 -11.79 -16.66 -0.22
CA ILE A 254 -12.87 -17.65 -0.42
C ILE A 254 -13.16 -17.80 -1.91
N TYR A 255 -13.33 -16.70 -2.64
CA TYR A 255 -13.62 -16.71 -4.07
C TYR A 255 -12.49 -17.35 -4.90
N GLN A 256 -11.23 -16.99 -4.64
CA GLN A 256 -10.06 -17.61 -5.28
C GLN A 256 -9.99 -19.10 -4.99
N THR A 257 -10.18 -19.52 -3.73
CA THR A 257 -10.19 -20.94 -3.36
C THR A 257 -11.31 -21.70 -4.08
N ILE A 258 -12.53 -21.13 -4.14
CA ILE A 258 -13.65 -21.71 -4.90
C ILE A 258 -13.33 -21.80 -6.40
N THR A 259 -12.65 -20.79 -6.94
CA THR A 259 -12.26 -20.73 -8.35
C THR A 259 -11.18 -21.75 -8.68
N GLU A 260 -10.15 -21.90 -7.85
CA GLU A 260 -9.13 -22.94 -7.97
C GLU A 260 -9.74 -24.35 -7.85
N LEU A 261 -10.69 -24.55 -6.93
CA LEU A 261 -11.46 -25.79 -6.79
C LEU A 261 -12.38 -26.10 -7.99
N LYS A 262 -12.78 -25.08 -8.76
CA LYS A 262 -13.53 -25.23 -10.02
C LYS A 262 -12.62 -25.59 -11.21
N ILE A 263 -11.36 -25.14 -11.20
CA ILE A 263 -10.41 -25.30 -12.33
C ILE A 263 -9.68 -26.65 -12.30
N MET A 264 -9.53 -27.30 -11.14
CA MET A 264 -8.90 -28.63 -11.05
C MET A 264 -9.77 -29.76 -11.62
N LYS A 265 -9.20 -30.55 -12.54
CA LYS A 265 -9.79 -31.77 -13.12
C LYS A 265 -10.26 -32.75 -12.04
N LYS A 266 -11.50 -33.24 -12.19
CA LYS A 266 -12.33 -33.98 -11.22
C LYS A 266 -11.71 -35.28 -10.69
N GLY A 267 -11.09 -35.21 -9.51
CA GLY A 267 -10.91 -36.37 -8.64
C GLY A 267 -12.12 -36.56 -7.72
N LEU A 268 -12.45 -37.80 -7.37
CA LEU A 268 -13.52 -38.13 -6.42
C LEU A 268 -13.34 -37.41 -5.06
N THR A 269 -12.09 -37.30 -4.59
CA THR A 269 -11.77 -36.58 -3.35
C THR A 269 -12.17 -35.10 -3.44
N ASP A 270 -12.00 -34.46 -4.61
CA ASP A 270 -12.38 -33.06 -4.80
C ASP A 270 -13.90 -32.88 -4.85
N GLU A 271 -14.62 -33.84 -5.42
CA GLU A 271 -16.09 -33.86 -5.34
C GLU A 271 -16.57 -33.97 -3.90
N ILE A 272 -15.91 -34.78 -3.08
CA ILE A 272 -16.22 -34.91 -1.66
C ILE A 272 -15.92 -33.61 -0.91
N ARG A 273 -14.77 -32.97 -1.16
CA ARG A 273 -14.44 -31.67 -0.57
C ARG A 273 -15.47 -30.61 -0.92
N ARG A 274 -15.85 -30.49 -2.20
CA ARG A 274 -16.87 -29.53 -2.65
C ARG A 274 -18.21 -29.78 -1.95
N TYR A 275 -18.62 -31.04 -1.85
CA TYR A 275 -19.86 -31.39 -1.16
C TYR A 275 -19.83 -30.96 0.32
N ILE A 276 -18.72 -31.20 1.01
CA ILE A 276 -18.54 -30.79 2.41
C ILE A 276 -18.56 -29.26 2.53
N ILE A 277 -17.83 -28.54 1.69
CA ILE A 277 -17.78 -27.07 1.69
C ILE A 277 -19.17 -26.48 1.48
N THR A 278 -19.96 -27.02 0.55
CA THR A 278 -21.35 -26.56 0.34
C THR A 278 -22.21 -26.69 1.60
N ILE A 279 -22.05 -27.80 2.35
CA ILE A 279 -22.78 -28.00 3.61
C ILE A 279 -22.34 -26.99 4.67
N LEU A 280 -21.03 -26.77 4.79
CA LEU A 280 -20.46 -25.83 5.77
C LEU A 280 -20.85 -24.38 5.47
N ASN A 281 -20.79 -23.96 4.21
CA ASN A 281 -21.24 -22.63 3.79
C ASN A 281 -22.72 -22.41 4.09
N LYS A 282 -23.58 -23.40 3.78
CA LYS A 282 -25.00 -23.30 4.09
C LYS A 282 -25.24 -23.20 5.60
N ALA A 283 -24.47 -23.91 6.42
CA ALA A 283 -24.59 -23.79 7.88
C ALA A 283 -24.13 -22.40 8.38
N HIS A 284 -23.05 -21.86 7.80
CA HIS A 284 -22.55 -20.53 8.10
C HIS A 284 -23.55 -19.42 7.70
N GLU A 285 -24.14 -19.49 6.51
CA GLU A 285 -25.18 -18.56 6.05
C GLU A 285 -26.43 -18.57 6.96
N ASN A 286 -26.70 -19.70 7.63
CA ASN A 286 -27.77 -19.83 8.61
C ASN A 286 -27.34 -19.40 10.03
N GLY A 287 -26.16 -18.81 10.19
CA GLY A 287 -25.65 -18.27 11.46
C GLY A 287 -25.16 -19.32 12.46
N ALA A 288 -24.74 -20.51 12.00
CA ALA A 288 -24.19 -21.54 12.89
C ALA A 288 -22.71 -21.25 13.23
N ASP A 289 -22.34 -21.32 14.51
CA ASP A 289 -20.96 -21.11 14.95
C ASP A 289 -20.02 -22.28 14.63
N TYR A 290 -20.57 -23.49 14.55
CA TYR A 290 -19.85 -24.70 14.20
C TYR A 290 -20.79 -25.72 13.56
N LEU A 291 -20.22 -26.70 12.86
CA LEU A 291 -20.96 -27.86 12.35
C LEU A 291 -20.16 -29.15 12.53
N ASP A 292 -20.83 -30.16 13.09
CA ASP A 292 -20.28 -31.51 13.24
C ASP A 292 -20.69 -32.37 12.06
N LEU A 293 -19.71 -32.83 11.28
CA LEU A 293 -19.95 -33.71 10.14
C LEU A 293 -19.40 -35.11 10.42
N ARG A 294 -20.23 -36.11 10.14
CA ARG A 294 -19.87 -37.52 10.24
C ARG A 294 -19.50 -38.08 8.87
N SER A 295 -18.37 -38.78 8.80
CA SER A 295 -17.85 -39.38 7.56
C SER A 295 -18.84 -40.36 6.92
N GLY A 296 -19.54 -41.17 7.71
CA GLY A 296 -20.56 -42.11 7.23
C GLY A 296 -21.78 -41.42 6.59
N ASP A 297 -22.17 -40.25 7.09
CA ASP A 297 -23.31 -39.51 6.58
C ASP A 297 -22.96 -38.86 5.24
N ILE A 298 -21.75 -38.31 5.11
CA ILE A 298 -21.21 -37.81 3.83
C ILE A 298 -21.10 -38.95 2.82
N HIS A 299 -20.52 -40.08 3.21
CA HIS A 299 -20.38 -41.26 2.35
C HIS A 299 -21.73 -41.76 1.83
N LYS A 300 -22.76 -41.79 2.69
CA LYS A 300 -24.12 -42.19 2.33
C LYS A 300 -24.80 -41.16 1.44
N ALA A 301 -24.71 -39.88 1.78
CA ALA A 301 -25.39 -38.81 1.05
C ALA A 301 -24.83 -38.62 -0.37
N MET A 302 -23.55 -38.91 -0.58
CA MET A 302 -22.92 -38.90 -1.89
C MET A 302 -23.03 -40.24 -2.65
N GLY A 303 -23.70 -41.26 -2.10
CA GLY A 303 -23.90 -42.55 -2.77
C GLY A 303 -22.62 -43.34 -3.05
N LEU A 304 -21.58 -43.15 -2.24
CA LEU A 304 -20.26 -43.74 -2.47
C LEU A 304 -20.24 -45.23 -2.09
N LYS A 305 -19.40 -46.03 -2.76
CA LYS A 305 -19.15 -47.46 -2.47
C LYS A 305 -17.67 -47.70 -2.25
N ASP A 306 -17.28 -48.27 -1.11
CA ASP A 306 -15.89 -48.60 -0.76
C ASP A 306 -14.90 -47.42 -0.87
N ARG A 307 -15.33 -46.21 -0.47
CA ARG A 307 -14.53 -44.97 -0.58
C ARG A 307 -14.46 -44.17 0.72
N LEU A 308 -14.74 -44.81 1.85
CA LEU A 308 -14.70 -44.18 3.17
C LEU A 308 -13.33 -43.55 3.54
N PRO A 309 -12.18 -44.14 3.18
CA PRO A 309 -10.88 -43.49 3.38
C PRO A 309 -10.74 -42.16 2.63
N SER A 310 -11.30 -42.06 1.41
CA SER A 310 -11.29 -40.83 0.63
C SER A 310 -12.16 -39.75 1.27
N VAL A 311 -13.28 -40.13 1.89
CA VAL A 311 -14.14 -39.21 2.64
C VAL A 311 -13.42 -38.67 3.87
N CYS A 312 -12.81 -39.55 4.67
CA CYS A 312 -12.06 -39.14 5.86
C CYS A 312 -10.88 -38.22 5.48
N GLY A 313 -10.13 -38.58 4.43
CA GLY A 313 -9.04 -37.74 3.92
C GLY A 313 -9.52 -36.39 3.39
N ALA A 314 -10.68 -36.33 2.72
CA ALA A 314 -11.27 -35.08 2.24
C ALA A 314 -11.68 -34.15 3.38
N MET A 315 -12.25 -34.69 4.47
CA MET A 315 -12.65 -33.93 5.65
C MET A 315 -11.47 -33.19 6.30
N GLU A 316 -10.29 -33.80 6.34
CA GLU A 316 -9.10 -33.20 6.96
C GLU A 316 -8.31 -32.26 6.02
N SER A 317 -8.60 -32.30 4.73
CA SER A 317 -7.84 -31.58 3.70
C SER A 317 -8.64 -30.45 3.04
N LEU A 318 -9.60 -29.87 3.77
CA LEU A 318 -10.34 -28.69 3.30
C LEU A 318 -9.49 -27.41 3.30
N GLY A 319 -8.51 -27.30 4.21
CA GLY A 319 -7.54 -26.18 4.27
C GLY A 319 -8.10 -24.81 4.68
N ILE A 320 -9.42 -24.61 4.64
CA ILE A 320 -10.07 -23.32 4.87
C ILE A 320 -10.81 -23.20 6.22
N TYR A 321 -11.14 -24.32 6.87
CA TYR A 321 -11.82 -24.32 8.16
C TYR A 321 -10.89 -24.83 9.26
N GLN A 322 -10.89 -24.17 10.41
CA GLN A 322 -10.38 -24.78 11.63
C GLN A 322 -11.30 -25.94 12.00
N TYR A 323 -10.70 -27.07 12.41
CA TYR A 323 -11.47 -28.23 12.80
C TYR A 323 -10.88 -28.96 14.00
N SER A 324 -11.74 -29.73 14.66
CA SER A 324 -11.35 -30.69 15.69
C SER A 324 -12.01 -32.04 15.46
N ILE A 325 -11.30 -33.13 15.76
CA ILE A 325 -11.81 -34.49 15.62
C ILE A 325 -12.50 -34.85 16.94
N ILE A 326 -13.83 -34.98 16.89
CA ILE A 326 -14.67 -35.22 18.08
C ILE A 326 -14.79 -36.72 18.37
N LYS A 327 -14.79 -37.54 17.31
CA LYS A 327 -14.87 -38.99 17.43
C LYS A 327 -14.06 -39.64 16.33
N ASP A 328 -13.25 -40.63 16.67
CA ASP A 328 -12.52 -41.42 15.70
C ASP A 328 -12.28 -42.86 16.17
N THR A 329 -11.81 -43.68 15.25
CA THR A 329 -11.27 -45.02 15.50
C THR A 329 -9.75 -44.98 15.35
N PRO A 330 -9.00 -45.96 15.90
CA PRO A 330 -7.53 -45.99 15.78
C PRO A 330 -6.98 -45.93 14.34
N SER A 331 -7.77 -46.34 13.34
CA SER A 331 -7.37 -46.30 11.93
C SER A 331 -7.60 -44.94 11.24
N GLY A 332 -8.32 -44.01 11.87
CA GLY A 332 -8.72 -42.72 11.28
C GLY A 332 -9.70 -42.82 10.11
N LYS A 333 -10.14 -44.03 9.74
CA LYS A 333 -10.84 -44.32 8.48
C LYS A 333 -12.16 -45.07 8.72
N SER A 334 -12.95 -44.60 9.68
CA SER A 334 -14.24 -45.20 10.06
C SER A 334 -15.42 -44.34 9.64
N SER A 335 -16.59 -44.97 9.45
CA SER A 335 -17.88 -44.32 9.18
C SER A 335 -18.46 -43.60 10.39
N THR A 336 -17.87 -43.83 11.56
CA THR A 336 -18.24 -43.19 12.82
C THR A 336 -17.37 -41.97 13.14
N ARG A 337 -16.43 -41.61 12.25
CA ARG A 337 -15.57 -40.44 12.44
C ARG A 337 -16.41 -39.16 12.36
N VAL A 338 -16.22 -38.27 13.33
CA VAL A 338 -16.91 -36.98 13.41
C VAL A 338 -15.88 -35.87 13.51
N VAL A 339 -15.98 -34.89 12.61
CA VAL A 339 -15.14 -33.69 12.58
C VAL A 339 -16.03 -32.48 12.81
N ARG A 340 -15.68 -31.68 13.82
CA ARG A 340 -16.27 -30.37 14.08
C ARG A 340 -15.52 -29.33 13.27
N TYR A 341 -16.22 -28.56 12.45
CA TYR A 341 -15.69 -27.39 11.77
C TYR A 341 -16.21 -26.14 12.45
N PHE A 342 -15.31 -25.21 12.75
CA PHE A 342 -15.67 -23.89 13.26
C PHE A 342 -15.98 -22.97 12.08
N LEU A 343 -17.16 -22.37 12.09
CA LEU A 343 -17.70 -21.60 10.98
C LEU A 343 -17.60 -20.08 11.22
N SER A 344 -17.53 -19.66 12.47
CA SER A 344 -17.25 -18.28 12.88
C SER A 344 -15.76 -18.11 13.20
N ASN A 345 -15.16 -16.99 12.80
CA ASN A 345 -13.90 -16.49 13.35
C ASN A 345 -14.09 -15.08 13.91
#